data_AF-A0A2G7GHZ3-F1
#
_entry.id   AF-A0A2G7GHZ3-F1
#
_cell.length_a   1.000
_cell.length_b   1.000
_cell.length_c   1.000
_cell.angle_alpha   90.00
_cell.angle_beta   90.00
_cell.angle_gamma   90.00
#
_symmetry.space_group_name_H-M   'P 1'
#
loop_
_entity.id
_entity.type
_entity.pdbx_description
1 polymer ?
#
loop_
_entity_poly.entity_id
_entity_poly.type
_entity_poly.pdbx_seq_one_letter_code
_entity_poly.pdbx_strand_id
1 'polypeptide(L)'
;MVTLSSIPLAAVIGIAYILFGFLYVPILIAQLITVIRNSQTTAIEIAFRLTQFFVAPVILLLSGGILIFQGWRLDPMLVFQQILLLYLMAFLVVRDIQRLQTKSKVRTIRLKTK
;
A
#
# COMPACT_ATOMS: atom_id res chain seq x y z
N MET A 1 -11.57 -18.76 -31.55
CA MET A 1 -11.00 -19.58 -30.46
C MET A 1 -10.27 -18.64 -29.51
N VAL A 2 -10.91 -18.24 -28.41
CA VAL A 2 -10.25 -17.51 -27.32
C VAL A 2 -9.45 -18.56 -26.55
N THR A 3 -8.13 -18.55 -26.72
CA THR A 3 -7.26 -19.46 -25.98
C THR A 3 -7.22 -18.98 -24.53
N LEU A 4 -7.57 -19.88 -23.60
CA LEU A 4 -7.51 -19.67 -22.15
C LEU A 4 -6.11 -19.33 -21.60
N SER A 5 -5.09 -19.11 -22.45
CA SER A 5 -3.71 -18.78 -22.08
C SER A 5 -3.32 -17.32 -22.27
N SER A 6 -4.27 -16.43 -22.61
CA SER A 6 -3.99 -15.06 -23.08
C SER A 6 -4.49 -13.97 -22.13
N ILE A 7 -4.32 -14.14 -20.81
CA ILE A 7 -4.52 -13.01 -19.90
C ILE A 7 -3.39 -12.02 -20.15
N PRO A 8 -3.66 -10.79 -20.64
CA PRO A 8 -2.60 -9.81 -20.84
C PRO A 8 -1.95 -9.51 -19.50
N LEU A 9 -0.61 -9.45 -19.46
CA LEU A 9 0.16 -9.19 -18.23
C LEU A 9 -0.36 -7.96 -17.47
N ALA A 10 -0.83 -6.95 -18.21
CA ALA A 10 -1.47 -5.76 -17.65
C ALA A 10 -2.71 -6.09 -16.81
N ALA A 11 -3.58 -7.00 -17.24
CA ALA A 11 -4.75 -7.40 -16.46
C ALA A 11 -4.36 -8.17 -15.19
N VAL A 12 -3.33 -9.01 -15.24
CA VAL A 12 -2.79 -9.69 -14.04
C VAL A 12 -2.26 -8.68 -13.03
N ILE A 13 -1.48 -7.69 -13.49
CA ILE A 13 -0.98 -6.61 -12.65
C ILE A 13 -2.15 -5.79 -12.08
N GLY A 14 -3.16 -5.49 -12.89
CA GLY A 14 -4.36 -4.75 -12.45
C GLY A 14 -5.13 -5.46 -11.34
N ILE A 15 -5.30 -6.79 -11.44
CA ILE A 15 -5.91 -7.60 -10.39
C ILE A 15 -5.05 -7.57 -9.12
N ALA A 16 -3.73 -7.70 -9.24
CA ALA A 16 -2.82 -7.60 -8.10
C ALA A 16 -2.95 -6.24 -7.39
N TYR A 17 -3.11 -5.15 -8.14
CA TYR A 17 -3.34 -3.80 -7.61
C TYR A 17 -4.63 -3.69 -6.81
N ILE A 18 -5.73 -4.25 -7.32
CA ILE A 18 -7.03 -4.24 -6.61
C ILE A 18 -6.93 -5.05 -5.32
N LEU A 19 -6.38 -6.26 -5.37
CA LEU A 19 -6.19 -7.11 -4.20
C LEU A 19 -5.27 -6.44 -3.17
N PHE A 20 -4.16 -5.86 -3.62
CA PHE A 20 -3.24 -5.13 -2.74
C PHE A 20 -3.92 -3.91 -2.12
N GLY A 21 -4.70 -3.14 -2.89
CA GLY A 21 -5.51 -2.02 -2.39
C GLY A 21 -6.48 -2.43 -1.29
N PHE A 22 -7.25 -3.51 -1.50
CA PHE A 22 -8.17 -4.03 -0.49
C PHE A 22 -7.47 -4.51 0.78
N LEU A 23 -6.34 -5.22 0.65
CA LEU A 23 -5.54 -5.67 1.80
C LEU A 23 -4.83 -4.52 2.52
N TYR A 24 -4.55 -3.43 1.81
CA TYR A 24 -3.81 -2.31 2.39
C TYR A 24 -4.66 -1.43 3.30
N VAL A 25 -5.96 -1.31 3.02
CA VAL A 25 -6.92 -0.56 3.86
C VAL A 25 -6.91 -1.02 5.33
N PRO A 26 -7.09 -2.31 5.67
CA PRO A 26 -7.08 -2.74 7.07
C PRO A 26 -5.72 -2.54 7.75
N ILE A 27 -4.61 -2.65 7.01
CA ILE A 27 -3.26 -2.36 7.52
C ILE A 27 -3.15 -0.87 7.90
N LEU A 28 -3.62 0.03 7.04
CA LEU A 28 -3.62 1.47 7.33
C LEU A 28 -4.52 1.82 8.53
N ILE A 29 -5.68 1.19 8.66
CA ILE A 29 -6.57 1.38 9.82
C ILE A 29 -5.86 0.95 11.10
N ALA A 30 -5.23 -0.23 11.11
CA ALA A 30 -4.47 -0.72 12.26
C ALA A 30 -3.31 0.23 12.64
N GLN A 31 -2.62 0.79 11.65
CA GLN A 31 -1.57 1.79 11.85
C GLN A 31 -2.12 3.08 12.45
N LEU A 32 -3.24 3.59 11.93
CA LEU A 32 -3.87 4.83 12.40
C LEU A 32 -4.30 4.70 13.87
N ILE A 33 -4.93 3.59 14.24
CA ILE A 33 -5.35 3.31 15.63
C ILE A 33 -4.13 3.27 16.56
N THR A 34 -3.05 2.61 16.15
CA THR A 34 -1.83 2.48 16.95
C THR A 34 -1.17 3.84 17.20
N VAL A 35 -1.22 4.73 16.20
CA VAL A 35 -0.65 6.09 16.27
C VAL A 35 -1.49 6.98 17.17
N ILE A 36 -2.82 6.97 17.02
CA ILE A 36 -3.74 7.75 17.87
C ILE A 36 -3.60 7.34 19.34
N ARG A 37 -3.43 6.04 19.62
CA ARG A 37 -3.24 5.52 20.97
C ARG A 37 -1.89 5.92 21.60
N ASN A 38 -0.95 6.46 20.84
CA ASN A 38 0.40 6.76 21.29
C ASN A 38 0.64 8.28 21.28
N SER A 39 0.41 8.93 22.43
CA SER A 39 0.41 10.39 22.63
C SER A 39 1.75 11.12 22.42
N GLN A 40 2.78 10.46 21.89
CA GLN A 40 4.09 11.06 21.56
C GLN A 40 4.32 11.16 20.04
N THR A 41 3.27 11.41 19.27
CA THR A 41 3.34 11.51 17.82
C THR A 41 3.38 12.97 17.39
N THR A 42 4.28 13.30 16.46
CA THR A 42 4.37 14.64 15.88
C THR A 42 3.22 14.84 14.89
N ALA A 43 2.67 16.06 14.82
CA ALA A 43 1.55 16.39 13.92
C ALA A 43 1.83 16.01 12.45
N ILE A 44 3.11 16.08 12.05
CA ILE A 44 3.59 15.70 10.70
C ILE A 44 3.42 14.19 10.45
N GLU A 45 3.67 13.33 11.45
CA GLU A 45 3.51 11.87 11.28
C GLU A 45 2.03 11.49 11.12
N ILE A 46 1.13 12.21 11.80
CA ILE A 46 -0.32 12.03 11.68
C ILE A 46 -0.81 12.50 10.30
N ALA A 47 -0.39 13.69 9.87
CA ALA A 47 -0.77 14.25 8.58
C ALA A 47 -0.33 13.36 7.41
N PHE A 48 0.92 12.87 7.43
CA PHE A 48 1.42 11.97 6.39
C PHE A 48 0.61 10.67 6.30
N ARG A 49 0.26 10.08 7.46
CA ARG A 49 -0.55 8.85 7.51
C ARG A 49 -1.98 9.07 7.07
N LEU A 50 -2.59 10.21 7.39
CA LEU A 50 -3.92 10.57 6.91
C LEU A 50 -3.92 10.75 5.38
N THR A 51 -2.93 11.47 4.85
CA THR A 51 -2.77 11.63 3.39
C THR A 51 -2.59 10.27 2.74
N GLN A 52 -1.75 9.39 3.29
CA GLN A 52 -1.55 8.03 2.78
C GLN A 52 -2.83 7.19 2.85
N PHE A 53 -3.66 7.36 3.88
CA PHE A 53 -4.94 6.66 4.02
C PHE A 53 -5.93 7.01 2.91
N PHE A 54 -6.02 8.27 2.49
CA PHE A 54 -6.91 8.67 1.41
C PHE A 54 -6.31 8.43 0.03
N VAL A 55 -5.02 8.73 -0.16
CA VAL A 55 -4.38 8.76 -1.48
C VAL A 55 -3.99 7.36 -1.94
N ALA A 56 -3.44 6.50 -1.07
CA ALA A 56 -2.95 5.19 -1.47
C ALA A 56 -4.04 4.25 -2.02
N PRO A 57 -5.20 4.03 -1.36
CA PRO A 57 -6.23 3.13 -1.89
C PRO A 57 -6.89 3.67 -3.15
N VAL A 58 -7.06 4.99 -3.27
CA VAL A 58 -7.60 5.63 -4.48
C VAL A 58 -6.68 5.40 -5.67
N ILE A 59 -5.36 5.59 -5.50
CA ILE A 59 -4.38 5.33 -6.54
C ILE A 59 -4.35 3.85 -6.92
N LEU A 60 -4.33 2.93 -5.94
CA LEU A 60 -4.28 1.48 -6.19
C LEU A 60 -5.54 0.96 -6.90
N LEU A 61 -6.72 1.47 -6.56
CA LEU A 61 -7.98 1.07 -7.20
C LEU A 61 -8.11 1.67 -8.61
N LEU A 62 -7.77 2.94 -8.79
CA LEU A 62 -7.80 3.58 -10.10
C LEU A 62 -6.78 2.96 -11.06
N SER A 63 -5.55 2.69 -10.59
CA SER A 63 -4.54 2.04 -11.42
C SER A 63 -4.93 0.62 -11.80
N GLY A 64 -5.48 -0.16 -10.85
CA GLY A 64 -5.99 -1.50 -11.10
C GLY A 64 -7.14 -1.52 -12.12
N GLY A 65 -8.08 -0.58 -11.99
CA GLY A 65 -9.18 -0.41 -12.95
C GLY A 65 -8.69 -0.06 -14.36
N ILE A 66 -7.78 0.91 -14.49
CA ILE A 66 -7.24 1.32 -15.80
C ILE A 66 -6.55 0.14 -16.51
N LEU A 67 -5.76 -0.65 -15.77
CA LEU A 67 -5.05 -1.81 -16.30
C LEU A 67 -6.00 -2.93 -16.77
N ILE A 68 -7.15 -3.11 -16.12
CA ILE A 68 -8.16 -4.09 -16.50
C ILE A 68 -8.91 -3.67 -17.77
N PHE A 69 -9.28 -2.39 -17.88
CA PHE A 69 -10.06 -1.89 -19.03
C PHE A 69 -9.23 -1.67 -20.29
N GLN A 70 -7.92 -1.41 -20.16
CA GLN A 70 -7.06 -1.05 -21.29
C GLN A 70 -5.87 -2.00 -21.51
N GLY A 71 -5.81 -3.13 -20.80
CA GLY A 71 -4.63 -4.02 -20.75
C GLY A 71 -4.16 -4.65 -22.08
N TRP A 72 -4.94 -4.55 -23.16
CA TRP A 72 -4.58 -5.01 -24.50
C TRP A 72 -3.91 -3.93 -25.37
N ARG A 73 -4.08 -2.63 -25.05
CA ARG A 73 -3.59 -1.49 -25.85
C ARG A 73 -2.79 -0.47 -25.03
N LEU A 74 -2.57 -0.74 -23.75
CA LEU A 74 -1.86 0.17 -22.86
C LEU A 74 -0.39 0.31 -23.27
N ASP A 75 0.10 1.54 -23.32
CA ASP A 75 1.49 1.81 -23.67
C ASP A 75 2.47 1.06 -22.75
N PRO A 76 3.53 0.42 -23.29
CA PRO A 76 4.53 -0.29 -22.49
C PRO A 76 5.15 0.57 -21.39
N MET A 77 5.31 1.87 -21.65
CA MET A 77 5.79 2.87 -20.68
C MET A 77 4.86 2.99 -19.47
N LEU A 78 3.55 2.93 -19.69
CA LEU A 78 2.56 3.04 -18.62
C LEU A 78 2.59 1.79 -17.74
N VAL A 79 2.70 0.60 -18.34
CA VAL A 79 2.85 -0.66 -17.58
C VAL A 79 4.12 -0.64 -16.72
N PHE A 80 5.23 -0.09 -17.24
CA PHE A 80 6.46 0.08 -16.48
C PHE A 80 6.27 1.01 -15.26
N GLN A 81 5.62 2.15 -15.45
CA GLN A 81 5.28 3.06 -14.35
C GLN A 81 4.42 2.37 -13.28
N GLN A 82 3.46 1.54 -13.70
CA GLN A 82 2.64 0.76 -12.77
C GLN A 82 3.46 -0.29 -12.02
N ILE A 83 4.47 -0.92 -12.62
CA ILE A 83 5.35 -1.84 -11.87
C ILE A 83 6.15 -1.07 -10.80
N LEU A 84 6.70 0.09 -11.16
CA LEU A 84 7.46 0.93 -10.23
C LEU A 84 6.60 1.41 -9.04
N LEU A 85 5.36 1.81 -9.32
CA LEU A 85 4.42 2.26 -8.30
C LEU A 85 4.05 1.14 -7.32
N LEU A 86 3.92 -0.10 -7.82
CA LEU A 86 3.63 -1.27 -6.98
C LEU A 86 4.81 -1.54 -6.05
N TYR A 87 6.03 -1.49 -6.59
CA TYR A 87 7.25 -1.66 -5.83
C TYR A 87 7.41 -0.59 -4.75
N LEU A 88 7.13 0.68 -5.08
CA LEU A 88 7.18 1.79 -4.12
C LEU A 88 6.16 1.60 -2.98
N MET A 89 4.92 1.22 -3.31
CA MET A 89 3.89 0.93 -2.32
C MET A 89 4.31 -0.22 -1.39
N ALA A 90 4.78 -1.33 -1.95
CA ALA A 90 5.28 -2.46 -1.17
C ALA A 90 6.42 -2.04 -0.23
N PHE A 91 7.36 -1.22 -0.72
CA PHE A 91 8.45 -0.69 0.10
C PHE A 91 7.95 0.19 1.25
N LEU A 92 6.98 1.07 1.01
CA LEU A 92 6.35 1.87 2.07
C LEU A 92 5.71 0.98 3.14
N VAL A 93 4.97 -0.05 2.73
CA VAL A 93 4.32 -1.00 3.66
C VAL A 93 5.35 -1.64 4.58
N VAL A 94 6.44 -2.16 4.01
CA VAL A 94 7.51 -2.81 4.78
C VAL A 94 8.15 -1.82 5.77
N ARG A 95 8.45 -0.59 5.33
CA ARG A 95 9.01 0.44 6.21
C ARG A 95 8.06 0.82 7.35
N ASP A 96 6.77 0.94 7.08
CA ASP A 96 5.79 1.25 8.12
C ASP A 96 5.68 0.12 9.15
N ILE A 97 5.66 -1.13 8.71
CA ILE A 97 5.66 -2.29 9.62
C ILE A 97 6.92 -2.31 10.49
N GLN A 98 8.10 -2.10 9.89
CA GLN A 98 9.36 -2.03 10.63
C GLN A 98 9.33 -0.94 11.71
N ARG A 99 8.82 0.25 11.39
CA ARG A 99 8.68 1.34 12.38
C ARG A 99 7.77 0.96 13.54
N LEU A 100 6.67 0.26 13.28
CA LEU A 100 5.78 -0.22 14.34
C LEU A 100 6.46 -1.24 15.26
N GLN A 101 7.22 -2.18 14.70
CA GLN A 101 7.97 -3.18 15.46
C GLN A 101 9.02 -2.50 16.37
N THR A 102 9.75 -1.51 15.85
CA THR A 102 10.74 -0.77 16.63
C THR A 102 10.09 0.00 17.78
N LYS A 103 9.01 0.74 17.53
CA LYS A 103 8.27 1.48 18.59
C LYS A 103 7.74 0.53 19.67
N SER A 104 7.26 -0.66 19.29
CA SER A 104 6.80 -1.70 20.23
C SER A 104 7.92 -2.20 21.14
N LYS A 105 9.08 -2.57 20.57
CA LYS A 105 10.23 -3.10 21.33
C LYS A 105 10.77 -2.11 22.37
N VAL A 106 10.85 -0.83 22.02
CA VAL A 106 11.32 0.24 22.94
C VAL A 106 10.37 0.40 24.13
N ARG A 107 9.05 0.30 23.92
CA ARG A 107 8.05 0.41 25.00
C ARG A 107 8.20 -0.74 26.00
N THR A 108 8.41 -1.96 25.54
CA THR A 108 8.61 -3.13 26.42
C THR A 108 9.85 -2.99 27.30
N ILE A 109 10.95 -2.47 26.75
CA ILE A 109 12.18 -2.24 27.53
C ILE A 109 11.93 -1.19 28.62
N ARG A 110 11.27 -0.07 28.28
CA ARG A 110 10.98 1.02 29.24
C ARG A 110 10.10 0.60 30.42
N LEU A 111 9.20 -0.36 30.22
CA LEU A 111 8.34 -0.91 31.27
C LEU A 111 9.07 -1.88 32.20
N LYS A 112 10.17 -2.50 31.75
CA LYS A 112 10.97 -3.44 32.55
C LYS A 112 12.02 -2.76 33.44
N THR A 113 12.29 -1.47 33.20
CA THR A 113 13.29 -0.66 33.92
C THR A 113 12.66 0.24 34.99
N LYS A 114 11.33 0.28 35.09
CA LYS A 114 10.60 0.90 36.20
C LYS A 114 10.20 -0.18 37.20
#